data_AF-A0A2M7EZA6-F1
#
_entry.id   AF-A0A2M7EZA6-F1
#
_cell.length_a   1.000
_cell.length_b   1.000
_cell.length_c   1.000
_cell.angle_alpha   90.00
_cell.angle_beta   90.00
_cell.angle_gamma   90.00
#
_symmetry.space_group_name_H-M   'P 1'
#
loop_
_entity.id
_entity.type
_entity.pdbx_description
1 polymer ?
#
loop_
_entity_poly.entity_id
_entity_poly.type
_entity_poly.pdbx_seq_one_letter_code
_entity_poly.pdbx_strand_id
1 'polypeptide(L)' 'MTHREFEGWDAHTQRLAIATRTGNPGWAQLPQSKRVMIDEGGTLFFTGTPCKRGHVSPRNQYGDCTQCHLLRLAERRDAV' A
#
# COMPACT_ATOMS: atom_id res chain seq x y z
N MET A 1 5.25 14.69 16.57
CA MET A 1 5.14 13.24 16.31
C MET A 1 3.65 12.92 16.34
N THR A 2 3.01 12.79 15.18
CA THR A 2 1.60 12.41 15.12
C THR A 2 1.53 10.90 15.35
N HIS A 3 0.97 10.48 16.48
CA HIS A 3 0.72 9.07 16.73
C HIS A 3 -0.42 8.65 15.80
N ARG A 4 -0.20 7.63 14.98
CA ARG A 4 -1.28 7.04 14.18
C ARG A 4 -2.32 6.45 15.12
N GLU A 5 -3.60 6.63 14.79
CA GLU A 5 -4.65 5.90 15.49
C GLU A 5 -4.41 4.40 15.30
N PHE A 6 -4.28 3.70 16.42
CA PHE A 6 -4.07 2.27 16.43
C PHE A 6 -5.41 1.57 16.14
N GLU A 7 -5.53 0.93 14.98
CA GLU A 7 -6.73 0.19 14.55
C GLU A 7 -6.95 -1.13 15.31
N GLY A 8 -6.11 -1.44 16.30
CA GLY A 8 -6.14 -2.69 17.05
C GLY A 8 -5.09 -3.70 16.57
N TRP A 9 -4.83 -4.69 17.43
CA TRP A 9 -3.82 -5.73 17.19
C TRP A 9 -4.18 -6.64 16.02
N ASP A 10 -5.47 -6.92 15.80
CA ASP A 10 -5.93 -7.80 14.71
C ASP A 10 -5.66 -7.16 13.34
N ALA A 11 -6.03 -5.89 13.17
CA ALA A 11 -5.82 -5.15 11.92
C ALA A 11 -4.31 -5.00 11.60
N HIS A 12 -3.50 -4.72 12.62
CA HIS A 12 -2.05 -4.66 12.47
C HIS A 12 -1.46 -6.03 12.08
N THR A 13 -1.87 -7.10 12.77
CA THR A 13 -1.39 -8.46 12.52
C THR A 13 -1.77 -8.94 11.13
N GLN A 14 -2.98 -8.65 10.67
CA GLN A 14 -3.43 -8.98 9.32
C GLN A 14 -2.56 -8.29 8.26
N ARG A 15 -2.32 -6.97 8.41
CA ARG A 15 -1.46 -6.22 7.48
C ARG A 15 -0.04 -6.76 7.48
N LEU A 16 0.53 -7.04 8.65
CA LEU A 16 1.86 -7.63 8.79
C LEU A 16 1.95 -9.00 8.12
N ALA A 17 0.98 -9.89 8.36
CA ALA A 17 0.96 -11.21 7.75
C ALA A 17 0.92 -11.15 6.21
N ILE A 18 0.13 -10.22 5.66
CA ILE A 18 0.00 -10.01 4.22
C ILE A 18 1.31 -9.42 3.66
N ALA A 19 1.86 -8.40 4.29
CA ALA A 19 3.13 -7.77 3.91
C ALA A 19 4.29 -8.80 3.89
N THR A 20 4.36 -9.64 4.92
CA THR A 20 5.34 -10.73 5.01
C THR A 20 5.14 -11.78 3.92
N ARG A 21 3.90 -12.17 3.61
CA ARG A 21 3.61 -13.12 2.51
C ARG A 21 4.06 -12.59 1.15
N THR A 22 3.98 -11.28 0.94
CA THR A 22 4.47 -10.62 -0.27
C THR A 22 5.99 -10.37 -0.28
N GLY A 23 6.72 -10.87 0.73
CA GLY A 23 8.17 -10.70 0.86
C GLY A 23 8.61 -9.28 1.28
N ASN A 24 7.68 -8.43 1.70
CA ASN A 24 7.93 -7.02 2.01
C ASN A 24 7.30 -6.64 3.36
N PRO A 25 7.83 -7.13 4.49
CA PRO A 25 7.27 -6.87 5.83
C PRO A 25 7.24 -5.37 6.17
N GLY A 26 8.15 -4.57 5.59
CA GLY A 26 8.21 -3.12 5.78
C GLY A 26 6.95 -2.38 5.34
N TRP A 27 6.11 -2.96 4.48
CA TRP A 27 4.83 -2.35 4.09
C TRP A 27 3.85 -2.22 5.25
N ALA A 28 3.99 -3.03 6.31
CA ALA A 28 3.17 -2.89 7.51
C ALA A 28 3.42 -1.57 8.27
N GLN A 29 4.57 -0.92 8.03
CA GLN A 29 4.91 0.39 8.60
C GLN A 29 4.36 1.55 7.79
N LEU A 30 3.77 1.32 6.62
CA LEU A 30 3.13 2.38 5.85
C LEU A 30 1.81 2.80 6.52
N PRO A 31 1.33 4.03 6.22
CA PRO A 31 0.00 4.48 6.61
C PRO A 31 -1.07 3.46 6.23
N GLN A 32 -2.04 3.25 7.11
CA GLN A 32 -3.12 2.28 6.93
C GLN A 32 -4.22 2.75 5.97
N SER A 33 -4.35 4.05 5.79
CA SER A 33 -5.37 4.65 4.93
C SER A 33 -4.82 5.85 4.17
N LYS A 34 -5.51 6.22 3.09
CA LYS A 34 -5.20 7.41 2.30
C LYS A 34 -5.23 8.69 3.14
N ARG A 35 -6.18 8.78 4.08
CA ARG A 35 -6.30 9.95 4.96
C ARG A 35 -5.05 10.10 5.83
N VAL A 36 -4.64 9.04 6.52
CA VAL A 36 -3.43 9.05 7.36
C VAL A 36 -2.19 9.35 6.52
N MET A 37 -2.09 8.82 5.31
CA MET A 37 -1.00 9.14 4.39
C MET A 37 -0.96 10.63 4.03
N ILE A 38 -2.10 11.25 3.72
CA ILE A 38 -2.17 12.69 3.41
C ILE A 38 -1.79 13.51 4.63
N ASP A 39 -2.32 13.18 5.81
CA ASP A 39 -2.06 13.89 7.05
C ASP A 39 -0.56 13.82 7.45
N GLU A 40 0.13 12.72 7.10
CA GLU A 40 1.58 12.56 7.29
C GLU A 40 2.44 13.13 6.15
N GLY A 41 1.83 13.61 5.06
CA GLY A 41 2.56 14.06 3.87
C GLY A 41 3.26 12.95 3.10
N GLY A 42 2.82 11.70 3.27
CA GLY A 42 3.34 10.54 2.54
C GLY A 42 2.77 10.41 1.13
N THR A 43 3.39 9.54 0.33
CA THR A 43 2.97 9.26 -1.05
C THR A 43 2.34 7.88 -1.24
N LEU A 44 2.56 6.98 -0.27
CA LEU A 44 2.13 5.59 -0.30
C LEU A 44 1.44 5.19 0.99
N PHE A 45 0.41 4.35 0.86
CA PHE A 45 -0.29 3.72 1.97
C PHE A 45 -0.50 2.23 1.71
N PHE A 46 -0.64 1.44 2.76
CA PHE A 46 -0.83 -0.01 2.67
C PHE A 46 -1.99 -0.47 3.54
N THR A 47 -3.05 -0.93 2.88
CA THR A 47 -4.27 -1.42 3.55
C THR A 47 -4.24 -2.93 3.80
N GLY A 48 -3.29 -3.67 3.21
CA GLY A 48 -3.31 -5.14 3.16
C GLY A 48 -4.38 -5.72 2.22
N THR A 49 -5.24 -4.90 1.60
CA THR A 49 -6.31 -5.37 0.71
C THR A 49 -5.83 -5.50 -0.73
N PRO A 50 -6.06 -6.63 -1.42
CA PRO A 50 -5.72 -6.78 -2.83
C PRO A 50 -6.43 -5.74 -3.70
N CYS A 51 -5.78 -5.31 -4.77
CA CYS A 51 -6.39 -4.41 -5.77
C CYS A 51 -7.40 -5.19 -6.65
N LYS A 52 -8.12 -4.47 -7.53
CA LYS A 52 -9.10 -5.09 -8.46
C LYS A 52 -8.49 -6.15 -9.38
N ARG A 53 -7.18 -6.09 -9.62
CA ARG A 53 -6.41 -7.07 -10.42
C ARG A 53 -5.76 -8.17 -9.55
N GLY A 54 -6.04 -8.21 -8.26
CA GLY A 54 -5.48 -9.18 -7.32
C GLY A 54 -4.11 -8.85 -6.74
N HIS A 55 -3.48 -7.73 -7.15
CA HIS A 55 -2.16 -7.35 -6.62
C HIS A 55 -2.24 -6.92 -5.16
N VAL A 56 -1.32 -7.44 -4.35
CA VAL A 56 -1.11 -7.02 -2.97
C VAL A 56 0.13 -6.15 -2.95
N SER A 57 -0.07 -4.83 -3.01
CA SER A 57 1.01 -3.84 -3.00
C SER A 57 0.53 -2.52 -2.39
N PRO A 58 1.45 -1.64 -1.95
CA PRO A 58 1.10 -0.29 -1.54
C PRO A 58 0.34 0.45 -2.63
N ARG A 59 -0.52 1.38 -2.21
CA ARG A 59 -1.31 2.23 -3.08
C ARG A 59 -0.80 3.65 -3.02
N ASN A 60 -0.87 4.34 -4.15
CA ASN A 60 -0.53 5.76 -4.24
C ASN A 60 -1.68 6.67 -3.80
N GLN A 61 -1.43 7.96 -3.67
CA GLN A 61 -2.44 8.98 -3.35
C GLN A 61 -3.67 8.98 -4.27
N TYR A 62 -3.56 8.46 -5.50
CA TYR A 62 -4.65 8.35 -6.47
C TYR A 62 -5.47 7.06 -6.34
N GLY A 63 -5.05 6.12 -5.48
CA GLY A 63 -5.70 4.83 -5.25
C GLY A 63 -5.24 3.70 -6.17
N ASP A 64 -4.29 3.98 -7.07
CA ASP A 64 -3.66 2.98 -7.93
C ASP A 64 -2.63 2.17 -7.12
N CYS A 65 -2.62 0.85 -7.32
CA CYS A 65 -1.62 -0.02 -6.74
C CYS A 65 -0.25 0.16 -7.43
N THR A 66 0.86 0.12 -6.71
CA THR A 66 2.19 0.35 -7.31
C THR A 66 2.51 -0.67 -8.41
N GLN A 67 2.12 -1.94 -8.23
CA GLN A 67 2.30 -2.97 -9.25
C GLN A 67 1.48 -2.68 -10.52
N CYS A 68 0.25 -2.19 -10.37
CA CYS A 68 -0.63 -1.78 -11.46
C CYS A 68 -0.01 -0.60 -12.24
N HIS A 69 0.58 0.34 -11.50
CA HIS A 69 1.24 1.51 -12.08
C HIS A 69 2.50 1.12 -12.86
N LEU A 70 3.31 0.20 -12.33
CA LEU A 70 4.49 -0.34 -13.01
C LEU A 70 4.13 -1.07 -14.31
N LEU A 71 3.10 -1.92 -14.29
CA LEU A 71 2.62 -2.59 -15.51
C LEU A 71 2.19 -1.57 -16.57
N ARG A 72 1.42 -0.54 -16.18
CA ARG A 72 1.00 0.54 -17.08
C ARG A 72 2.21 1.32 -17.66
N LEU A 73 3.28 1.46 -16.88
CA LEU A 73 4.53 2.10 -17.36
C LEU A 73 5.30 1.20 -18.32
N ALA A 74 5.36 -0.10 -18.06
CA ALA A 74 5.99 -1.08 -18.95
C ALA A 74 5.27 -1.14 -20.30
N GLU A 75 3.93 -1.27 -20.27
CA GLU A 75 3.08 -1.26 -21.47
C GLU A 75 3.32 -0.02 -22.36
N ARG A 76 3.55 1.15 -21.74
CA ARG A 76 3.85 2.38 -22.48
C ARG A 76 5.25 2.41 -23.08
N ARG A 77 6.24 1.76 -22.43
CA ARG A 77 7.61 1.68 -22.95
C ARG A 77 7.69 0.79 -24.18
N ASP A 78 6.95 -0.32 -24.18
CA ASP A 78 6.94 -1.29 -25.29
C ASP A 78 6.19 -0.77 -26.53
N ALA A 79 5.44 0.34 -26.41
CA ALA A 79 4.68 0.95 -27.49
C ALA A 79 5.45 2.04 -28.29
N VAL A 80 6.72 2.28 -27.95
CA VAL A 80 7.63 3.26 -28.59
C VAL A 80 8.70 2.53 -29.39
#